data_AF-A0A258SC88-F1
#
_entry.id   AF-A0A258SC88-F1
#
_cell.length_a   1.000
_cell.length_b   1.000
_cell.length_c   1.000
_cell.angle_alpha   90.00
_cell.angle_beta   90.00
_cell.angle_gamma   90.00
#
_symmetry.space_group_name_H-M   'P 1'
#
loop_
_entity.id
_entity.type
_entity.pdbx_description
1 polymer ?
#
loop_
_entity_poly.entity_id
_entity_poly.type
_entity_poly.pdbx_seq_one_letter_code
_entity_poly.pdbx_strand_id
1 'polypeptide(L)'
;MRVLVVLLALLALGAACAAVAAARPRGFRADMMARFAKAMPGATLTADPDQPLTILFTRADGTEGAFNLDTLVGYCRTASAADCAASKADFVMKMSRPHPDPTPASLRLVVRDRDYMDFIDAYAAKFPEKGDIAKYRPIGDDLYAVLAADSEDTVAVVGDLALKKLGLSADRAWALAEAQTRAILPPLPKPAALRKAAVSYPEQHYLASLLIDLPAWEKLAARVGPTLFMTVVADHIVFVGQVPDGPALEDLKQAVVDDCAAQERCISPHLYRFRDGRWVIAK
;
A
#
# COMPACT_ATOMS: atom_id res chain seq x y z
N MET A 1 70.40 -27.15 -13.41
CA MET A 1 70.41 -26.20 -12.28
C MET A 1 69.11 -25.40 -12.32
N ARG A 2 68.23 -25.59 -11.31
CA ARG A 2 67.04 -24.78 -10.93
C ARG A 2 65.93 -24.70 -12.01
N VAL A 3 64.96 -25.60 -12.09
CA VAL A 3 63.79 -25.82 -11.18
C VAL A 3 63.19 -24.48 -10.70
N LEU A 4 62.14 -24.01 -11.37
CA LEU A 4 61.21 -23.02 -10.83
C LEU A 4 59.82 -23.67 -10.77
N VAL A 5 59.44 -24.06 -9.56
CA VAL A 5 58.14 -24.64 -9.21
C VAL A 5 57.10 -23.52 -9.23
N VAL A 6 56.12 -23.62 -10.11
CA VAL A 6 54.90 -22.81 -10.05
C VAL A 6 53.99 -23.47 -9.00
N LEU A 7 54.05 -22.97 -7.76
CA LEU A 7 53.20 -23.44 -6.67
C LEU A 7 51.91 -22.61 -6.63
N LEU A 8 50.79 -23.32 -6.74
CA LEU A 8 49.43 -22.84 -6.49
C LEU A 8 49.33 -22.05 -5.18
N ALA A 9 48.67 -20.90 -5.24
CA ALA A 9 48.00 -20.30 -4.10
C ALA A 9 46.60 -19.81 -4.54
N LEU A 10 45.69 -20.77 -4.77
CA LEU A 10 44.24 -20.56 -4.70
C LEU A 10 43.89 -20.37 -3.22
N LEU A 11 43.92 -19.12 -2.75
CA LEU A 11 43.43 -18.73 -1.43
C LEU A 11 42.08 -18.02 -1.57
N ALA A 12 41.03 -18.80 -1.33
CA ALA A 12 39.78 -18.39 -0.70
C ALA A 12 39.08 -17.11 -1.21
N LEU A 13 38.40 -17.19 -2.37
CA LEU A 13 37.17 -16.42 -2.59
C LEU A 13 36.02 -17.17 -1.89
N GLY A 14 35.98 -17.08 -0.57
CA GLY A 14 34.99 -17.79 0.22
C GLY A 14 34.86 -17.17 1.60
N ALA A 15 34.11 -16.07 1.67
CA ALA A 15 33.37 -15.56 2.84
C ALA A 15 33.30 -14.02 2.78
N ALA A 16 32.32 -13.49 2.04
CA ALA A 16 31.62 -12.25 2.41
C ALA A 16 30.42 -11.99 1.48
N CYS A 17 29.61 -13.01 1.16
CA CYS A 17 28.17 -12.74 1.04
C CYS A 17 27.62 -12.67 2.46
N ALA A 18 28.07 -11.67 3.22
CA ALA A 18 27.24 -11.13 4.27
C ALA A 18 26.03 -10.60 3.51
N ALA A 19 24.90 -11.29 3.64
CA ALA A 19 23.63 -10.73 3.28
C ALA A 19 23.62 -9.31 3.85
N VAL A 20 23.63 -8.32 2.96
CA VAL A 20 23.45 -6.93 3.34
C VAL A 20 22.02 -6.88 3.85
N ALA A 21 21.83 -7.23 5.12
CA ALA A 21 20.69 -6.78 5.89
C ALA A 21 20.82 -5.25 5.83
N ALA A 22 20.16 -4.64 4.85
CA ALA A 22 20.25 -3.23 4.55
C ALA A 22 20.09 -2.47 5.87
N ALA A 23 21.21 -1.94 6.37
CA ALA A 23 21.24 -1.30 7.67
C ALA A 23 20.21 -0.17 7.63
N ARG A 24 19.25 -0.18 8.56
CA ARG A 24 18.28 0.92 8.71
C ARG A 24 19.08 2.23 8.68
N PRO A 25 18.73 3.21 7.82
CA PRO A 25 19.50 4.45 7.76
C PRO A 25 19.50 5.10 9.14
N ARG A 26 20.66 5.13 9.81
CA ARG A 26 20.79 5.73 11.14
C ARG A 26 20.36 7.20 11.02
N GLY A 27 19.49 7.65 11.93
CA GLY A 27 19.01 9.04 11.94
C GLY A 27 17.91 9.36 10.92
N PHE A 28 17.30 8.39 10.24
CA PHE A 28 16.23 8.66 9.27
C PHE A 28 15.07 9.49 9.86
N ARG A 29 14.57 9.11 11.04
CA ARG A 29 13.51 9.86 11.73
C ARG A 29 13.95 11.29 12.07
N ALA A 30 15.19 11.48 12.52
CA ALA A 30 15.72 12.80 12.84
C ALA A 30 15.85 13.70 11.59
N ASP A 31 16.31 13.15 10.45
CA ASP A 31 16.31 13.84 9.16
C ASP A 31 14.89 14.27 8.74
N MET A 32 13.92 13.35 8.83
CA MET A 32 12.52 13.67 8.50
C MET A 32 11.91 14.70 9.46
N MET A 33 12.17 14.62 10.77
CA MET A 33 11.73 15.63 11.74
C MET A 33 12.27 17.02 11.40
N ALA A 34 13.54 17.13 11.02
CA ALA A 34 14.13 18.41 10.60
C ALA A 34 13.47 18.98 9.35
N ARG A 35 13.15 18.13 8.36
CA ARG A 35 12.43 18.53 7.14
C ARG A 35 11.01 19.01 7.46
N PHE A 36 10.29 18.28 8.30
CA PHE A 36 8.95 18.68 8.74
C PHE A 36 8.95 19.96 9.57
N ALA A 37 9.93 20.15 10.46
CA ALA A 37 10.06 21.38 11.24
C ALA A 37 10.23 22.62 10.34
N LYS A 38 10.93 22.47 9.21
CA LYS A 38 11.07 23.53 8.20
C LYS A 38 9.77 23.76 7.42
N ALA A 39 9.03 22.70 7.10
CA ALA A 39 7.81 22.77 6.30
C ALA A 39 6.57 23.22 7.10
N MET A 40 6.55 23.00 8.41
CA MET A 40 5.45 23.33 9.30
C MET A 40 5.93 24.22 10.46
N PRO A 41 6.26 25.50 10.21
CA PRO A 41 6.69 26.39 11.27
C PRO A 41 5.60 26.53 12.34
N GLY A 42 5.98 26.35 13.61
CA GLY A 42 5.05 26.40 14.75
C GLY A 42 4.38 25.08 15.12
N ALA A 43 4.60 24.00 14.35
CA ALA A 43 4.18 22.66 14.77
C ALA A 43 5.13 22.09 15.83
N THR A 44 4.56 21.39 16.82
CA THR A 44 5.32 20.54 17.74
C THR A 44 5.50 19.17 17.10
N LEU A 45 6.73 18.67 17.03
CA LEU A 45 7.06 17.35 16.48
C LEU A 45 7.78 16.52 17.53
N THR A 46 7.27 15.32 17.82
CA THR A 46 7.88 14.40 18.78
C THR A 46 8.03 13.01 18.20
N ALA A 47 9.01 12.27 18.69
CA ALA A 47 9.16 10.86 18.38
C ALA A 47 8.10 10.05 19.15
N ASP A 48 7.41 9.12 18.47
CA ASP A 48 6.65 8.09 19.21
C ASP A 48 7.66 7.16 19.92
N PRO A 49 7.54 6.96 21.25
CA PRO A 49 8.44 6.09 22.02
C PRO A 49 8.25 4.60 21.70
N ASP A 50 7.05 4.19 21.28
CA ASP A 50 6.70 2.79 21.02
C ASP A 50 6.92 2.42 19.55
N GLN A 51 6.88 3.42 18.66
CA GLN A 51 7.00 3.24 17.21
C GLN A 51 8.22 4.00 16.66
N PRO A 52 9.37 3.33 16.45
CA PRO A 52 10.64 3.95 16.06
C PRO A 52 10.61 4.77 14.76
N LEU A 53 9.66 4.49 13.87
CA LEU A 53 9.49 5.14 12.58
C LEU A 53 8.24 6.03 12.52
N THR A 54 7.68 6.40 13.67
CA THR A 54 6.54 7.32 13.77
C THR A 54 6.97 8.65 14.37
N ILE A 55 6.50 9.75 13.77
CA ILE A 55 6.59 11.12 14.28
C ILE A 55 5.19 11.58 14.65
N LEU A 56 4.96 11.95 15.90
CA LEU A 56 3.73 12.60 16.34
C LEU A 56 3.84 14.10 16.08
N PHE A 57 2.73 14.73 15.69
CA PHE A 57 2.69 16.17 15.47
C PHE A 57 1.47 16.81 16.12
N THR A 58 1.64 18.07 16.53
CA THR A 58 0.56 19.00 16.87
C THR A 58 0.81 20.30 16.10
N ARG A 59 -0.08 20.65 15.18
CA ARG A 59 -0.01 21.88 14.37
C ARG A 59 -0.36 23.12 15.22
N ALA A 60 -0.06 24.30 14.70
CA ALA A 60 -0.35 25.57 15.38
C ALA A 60 -1.84 25.80 15.64
N ASP A 61 -2.72 25.21 14.83
CA ASP A 61 -4.18 25.25 15.00
C ASP A 61 -4.71 24.19 15.99
N GLY A 62 -3.80 23.44 16.64
CA GLY A 62 -4.14 22.36 17.57
C GLY A 62 -4.43 21.01 16.90
N THR A 63 -4.35 20.91 15.56
CA THR A 63 -4.55 19.64 14.86
C THR A 63 -3.42 18.66 15.21
N GLU A 64 -3.79 17.49 15.72
CA GLU A 64 -2.84 16.45 16.09
C GLU A 64 -2.87 15.27 15.11
N GLY A 65 -1.75 14.58 14.97
CA GLY A 65 -1.67 13.38 14.14
C GLY A 65 -0.32 12.70 14.21
N ALA A 66 -0.10 11.77 13.28
CA ALA A 66 1.14 11.01 13.18
C ALA A 66 1.60 10.85 11.71
N PHE A 67 2.90 10.91 11.49
CA PHE A 67 3.54 10.49 10.24
C PHE A 67 4.23 9.15 10.46
N ASN A 68 3.76 8.11 9.75
CA ASN A 68 4.44 6.83 9.67
C ASN A 68 5.50 6.86 8.56
N LEU A 69 6.73 6.42 8.86
CA LEU A 69 7.86 6.44 7.94
C LEU A 69 8.29 5.05 7.46
N ASP A 70 7.60 3.97 7.85
CA ASP A 70 8.02 2.59 7.55
C ASP A 70 8.13 2.35 6.05
N THR A 71 7.08 2.73 5.33
CA THR A 71 6.94 2.71 3.88
C THR A 71 8.08 3.45 3.17
N LEU A 72 8.32 4.71 3.56
CA LEU A 72 9.38 5.53 2.98
C LEU A 72 10.79 4.99 3.30
N VAL A 73 11.00 4.46 4.50
CA VAL A 73 12.25 3.79 4.87
C VAL A 73 12.45 2.52 4.06
N GLY A 74 11.41 1.72 3.84
CA GLY A 74 11.43 0.52 3.02
C GLY A 74 11.90 0.83 1.60
N TYR A 75 11.23 1.77 0.94
CA TYR A 75 11.60 2.24 -0.39
C TYR A 75 13.05 2.76 -0.46
N CYS A 76 13.44 3.61 0.48
CA CYS A 76 14.80 4.17 0.53
C CYS A 76 15.92 3.13 0.75
N ARG A 77 15.62 1.87 1.11
CA ARG A 77 16.65 0.81 1.20
C ARG A 77 17.06 0.27 -0.16
N THR A 78 16.19 0.33 -1.14
CA THR A 78 16.41 -0.25 -2.48
C THR A 78 16.55 0.81 -3.56
N ALA A 79 15.96 1.99 -3.37
CA ALA A 79 16.03 3.12 -4.29
C ALA A 79 17.43 3.75 -4.37
N SER A 80 17.69 4.48 -5.45
CA SER A 80 18.91 5.30 -5.56
C SER A 80 18.90 6.44 -4.54
N ALA A 81 20.07 6.99 -4.23
CA ALA A 81 20.18 8.12 -3.30
C ALA A 81 19.38 9.35 -3.76
N ALA A 82 19.33 9.59 -5.09
CA ALA A 82 18.57 10.69 -5.67
C ALA A 82 17.06 10.45 -5.54
N ASP A 83 16.59 9.24 -5.85
CA ASP A 83 15.16 8.89 -5.79
C ASP A 83 14.63 8.90 -4.35
N CYS A 84 15.42 8.37 -3.40
CA CYS A 84 15.10 8.47 -1.98
C CYS A 84 15.04 9.94 -1.51
N ALA A 85 15.96 10.80 -1.97
CA ALA A 85 15.94 12.22 -1.61
C ALA A 85 14.71 12.96 -2.17
N ALA A 86 14.32 12.66 -3.42
CA ALA A 86 13.12 13.19 -4.04
C ALA A 86 11.86 12.72 -3.29
N SER A 87 11.75 11.43 -2.98
CA SER A 87 10.61 10.84 -2.26
C SER A 87 10.45 11.44 -0.86
N LYS A 88 11.54 11.69 -0.13
CA LYS A 88 11.50 12.41 1.15
C LYS A 88 10.95 13.83 1.02
N ALA A 89 11.35 14.54 -0.04
CA ALA A 89 10.90 15.92 -0.26
C ALA A 89 9.41 15.97 -0.62
N ASP A 90 8.96 15.08 -1.51
CA ASP A 90 7.55 14.94 -1.88
C ASP A 90 6.68 14.55 -0.68
N PHE A 91 7.11 13.57 0.11
CA PHE A 91 6.41 13.17 1.34
C PHE A 91 6.23 14.35 2.31
N VAL A 92 7.28 15.14 2.54
CA VAL A 92 7.19 16.31 3.42
C VAL A 92 6.25 17.37 2.85
N MET A 93 6.32 17.63 1.54
CA MET A 93 5.44 18.59 0.87
C MET A 93 3.96 18.20 1.02
N LYS A 94 3.61 16.94 0.73
CA LYS A 94 2.22 16.46 0.80
C LYS A 94 1.70 16.43 2.23
N MET A 95 2.50 15.91 3.17
CA MET A 95 2.06 15.69 4.55
C MET A 95 2.05 16.96 5.41
N SER A 96 2.73 18.03 4.99
CA SER A 96 2.75 19.31 5.71
C SER A 96 1.53 20.20 5.42
N ARG A 97 0.83 19.98 4.30
CA ARG A 97 -0.37 20.74 3.95
C ARG A 97 -1.56 20.30 4.80
N PRO A 98 -2.48 21.19 5.18
CA PRO A 98 -3.75 20.78 5.77
C PRO A 98 -4.51 19.90 4.79
N HIS A 99 -5.10 18.81 5.29
CA HIS A 99 -5.98 18.01 4.46
C HIS A 99 -7.31 18.74 4.27
N PRO A 100 -7.84 18.82 3.04
CA PRO A 100 -9.15 19.40 2.83
C PRO A 100 -10.21 18.57 3.54
N ASP A 101 -11.25 19.23 4.05
CA ASP A 101 -12.41 18.53 4.58
C ASP A 101 -13.03 17.65 3.49
N PRO A 102 -13.47 16.43 3.83
CA PRO A 102 -14.19 15.57 2.90
C PRO A 102 -15.43 16.28 2.33
N THR A 103 -15.74 16.00 1.07
CA THR A 103 -17.00 16.35 0.41
C THR A 103 -17.70 15.09 -0.08
N PRO A 104 -19.02 15.12 -0.36
CA PRO A 104 -19.68 13.95 -0.93
C PRO A 104 -19.04 13.47 -2.26
N ALA A 105 -18.50 14.39 -3.05
CA ALA A 105 -17.87 14.11 -4.35
C ALA A 105 -16.42 13.60 -4.24
N SER A 106 -15.78 13.78 -3.09
CA SER A 106 -14.44 13.21 -2.83
C SER A 106 -14.50 11.76 -2.35
N LEU A 107 -15.69 11.23 -2.03
CA LEU A 107 -15.78 9.89 -1.47
C LEU A 107 -15.38 8.81 -2.48
N ARG A 108 -14.46 7.93 -2.08
CA ARG A 108 -13.99 6.76 -2.83
C ARG A 108 -13.95 5.56 -1.90
N LEU A 109 -14.06 4.37 -2.49
CA LEU A 109 -13.62 3.14 -1.85
C LEU A 109 -12.21 2.80 -2.33
N VAL A 110 -11.33 2.46 -1.38
CA VAL A 110 -9.95 2.02 -1.65
C VAL A 110 -9.71 0.66 -1.02
N VAL A 111 -8.68 -0.05 -1.48
CA VAL A 111 -8.32 -1.38 -0.95
C VAL A 111 -7.05 -1.31 -0.12
N ARG A 112 -7.09 -1.91 1.07
CA ARG A 112 -5.96 -2.02 1.99
C ARG A 112 -5.91 -3.43 2.58
N ASP A 113 -4.73 -3.85 3.01
CA ASP A 113 -4.53 -5.15 3.64
C ASP A 113 -4.79 -5.13 5.14
N ARG A 114 -4.68 -6.31 5.75
CA ARG A 114 -4.80 -6.53 7.20
C ARG A 114 -3.78 -5.71 7.98
N ASP A 115 -2.53 -5.62 7.53
CA ASP A 115 -1.49 -4.91 8.28
C ASP A 115 -1.81 -3.41 8.40
N TYR A 116 -2.28 -2.79 7.32
CA TYR A 116 -2.74 -1.40 7.38
C TYR A 116 -3.96 -1.25 8.29
N MET A 117 -4.90 -2.19 8.27
CA MET A 117 -6.05 -2.17 9.20
C MET A 117 -5.61 -2.36 10.66
N ASP A 118 -4.66 -3.25 10.96
CA ASP A 118 -4.10 -3.43 12.30
C ASP A 118 -3.44 -2.15 12.82
N PHE A 119 -2.68 -1.45 11.97
CA PHE A 119 -2.10 -0.16 12.31
C PHE A 119 -3.18 0.87 12.68
N ILE A 120 -4.24 0.94 11.87
CA ILE A 120 -5.38 1.83 12.07
C ILE A 120 -6.12 1.51 13.37
N ASP A 121 -6.40 0.23 13.64
CA ASP A 121 -7.04 -0.24 14.88
C ASP A 121 -6.18 0.08 16.11
N ALA A 122 -4.87 -0.18 16.05
CA ALA A 122 -3.94 0.11 17.13
C ALA A 122 -3.82 1.61 17.41
N TYR A 123 -3.85 2.44 16.37
CA TYR A 123 -3.88 3.90 16.50
C TYR A 123 -5.18 4.36 17.18
N ALA A 124 -6.33 3.84 16.74
CA ALA A 124 -7.63 4.16 17.34
C ALA A 124 -7.68 3.78 18.82
N ALA A 125 -7.13 2.61 19.18
CA ALA A 125 -7.08 2.13 20.56
C ALA A 125 -6.20 3.01 21.45
N LYS A 126 -5.10 3.57 20.92
CA LYS A 126 -4.20 4.49 21.65
C LYS A 126 -4.79 5.89 21.80
N PHE A 127 -5.64 6.31 20.87
CA PHE A 127 -6.26 7.64 20.84
C PHE A 127 -7.79 7.55 20.64
N PRO A 128 -8.54 7.00 21.61
CA PRO A 128 -9.97 6.69 21.44
C PRO A 128 -10.82 7.94 21.17
N GLU A 129 -10.45 9.10 21.70
CA GLU A 129 -11.09 10.38 21.40
C GLU A 129 -10.85 10.88 19.97
N LYS A 130 -9.86 10.32 19.27
CA LYS A 130 -9.53 10.57 17.86
C LYS A 130 -9.82 9.36 16.96
N GLY A 131 -10.22 8.23 17.56
CA GLY A 131 -10.48 6.94 16.91
C GLY A 131 -11.78 6.92 16.13
N ASP A 132 -11.98 7.94 15.31
CA ASP A 132 -13.09 8.07 14.40
C ASP A 132 -12.69 7.46 13.05
N ILE A 133 -12.79 6.14 12.96
CA ILE A 133 -12.33 5.39 11.79
C ILE A 133 -13.54 4.67 11.20
N ALA A 134 -13.84 4.89 9.91
CA ALA A 134 -14.94 4.18 9.28
C ALA A 134 -14.68 2.68 9.34
N LYS A 135 -15.74 1.96 9.67
CA LYS A 135 -15.82 0.51 9.54
C LYS A 135 -15.50 0.12 8.10
N TYR A 136 -14.34 -0.47 7.91
CA TYR A 136 -13.93 -1.12 6.67
C TYR A 136 -14.72 -2.42 6.46
N ARG A 137 -14.76 -2.92 5.23
CA ARG A 137 -15.51 -4.14 4.86
C ARG A 137 -14.56 -5.18 4.27
N PRO A 138 -14.55 -6.42 4.75
CA PRO A 138 -13.71 -7.46 4.17
C PRO A 138 -14.16 -7.77 2.74
N ILE A 139 -13.19 -7.89 1.83
CA ILE A 139 -13.39 -8.32 0.44
C ILE A 139 -12.58 -9.59 0.11
N GLY A 140 -11.73 -10.03 1.04
CA GLY A 140 -10.93 -11.24 0.91
C GLY A 140 -10.42 -11.79 2.24
N ASP A 141 -9.45 -12.70 2.17
CA ASP A 141 -8.78 -13.28 3.36
C ASP A 141 -8.07 -12.21 4.21
N ASP A 142 -7.36 -11.29 3.57
CA ASP A 142 -6.61 -10.21 4.21
C ASP A 142 -6.85 -8.85 3.54
N LEU A 143 -7.80 -8.75 2.61
CA LEU A 143 -8.12 -7.53 1.89
C LEU A 143 -9.41 -6.90 2.38
N TYR A 144 -9.38 -5.57 2.50
CA TYR A 144 -10.48 -4.76 3.00
C TYR A 144 -10.74 -3.58 2.07
N ALA A 145 -12.03 -3.32 1.82
CA ALA A 145 -12.48 -2.05 1.27
C ALA A 145 -12.57 -1.02 2.41
N VAL A 146 -12.13 0.20 2.13
CA VAL A 146 -12.08 1.31 3.10
C VAL A 146 -12.71 2.54 2.48
N LEU A 147 -13.56 3.22 3.24
CA LEU A 147 -14.12 4.51 2.83
C LEU A 147 -13.07 5.60 2.99
N ALA A 148 -12.80 6.33 1.91
CA ALA A 148 -11.81 7.39 1.87
C ALA A 148 -12.34 8.65 1.18
N ALA A 149 -11.68 9.78 1.44
CA ALA A 149 -11.85 11.05 0.76
C ALA A 149 -10.60 11.30 -0.08
N ASP A 150 -10.82 11.42 -1.39
CA ASP A 150 -9.82 11.71 -2.40
C ASP A 150 -9.66 13.22 -2.60
N SER A 151 -8.42 13.68 -2.56
CA SER A 151 -8.04 15.07 -2.80
C SER A 151 -6.78 15.11 -3.64
N GLU A 152 -6.44 16.28 -4.18
CA GLU A 152 -5.28 16.45 -5.06
C GLU A 152 -3.97 15.90 -4.47
N ASP A 153 -3.75 16.10 -3.17
CA ASP A 153 -2.50 15.73 -2.50
C ASP A 153 -2.59 14.44 -1.68
N THR A 154 -3.80 13.94 -1.35
CA THR A 154 -3.94 12.80 -0.45
C THR A 154 -5.25 12.03 -0.58
N VAL A 155 -5.20 10.80 -0.09
CA VAL A 155 -6.38 9.95 0.16
C VAL A 155 -6.46 9.71 1.66
N ALA A 156 -7.47 10.31 2.31
CA ALA A 156 -7.67 10.22 3.75
C ALA A 156 -8.80 9.26 4.09
N VAL A 157 -8.63 8.43 5.13
CA VAL A 157 -9.72 7.59 5.65
C VAL A 157 -10.82 8.48 6.21
N VAL A 158 -12.07 8.17 5.90
CA VAL A 158 -13.24 8.92 6.39
C VAL A 158 -13.77 8.22 7.63
N GLY A 159 -13.99 8.94 8.73
CA GLY A 159 -14.59 8.43 9.96
C GLY A 159 -16.07 8.81 10.15
N ASP A 160 -16.69 8.36 11.23
CA ASP A 160 -18.08 8.67 11.61
C ASP A 160 -18.31 10.18 11.88
N LEU A 161 -17.35 10.92 12.45
CA LEU A 161 -17.40 12.39 12.60
C LEU A 161 -17.37 13.07 11.25
N ALA A 162 -16.52 12.61 10.32
CA ALA A 162 -16.50 13.14 8.96
C ALA A 162 -17.83 12.86 8.25
N LEU A 163 -18.39 11.66 8.39
CA LEU A 163 -19.72 11.33 7.88
C LEU A 163 -20.83 12.19 8.49
N LYS A 164 -20.75 12.46 9.80
CA LYS A 164 -21.68 13.35 10.50
C LYS A 164 -21.60 14.79 9.96
N LYS A 165 -20.39 15.31 9.75
CA LYS A 165 -20.18 16.64 9.11
C LYS A 165 -20.76 16.69 7.70
N LEU A 166 -20.64 15.59 6.95
CA LEU A 166 -21.23 15.44 5.61
C LEU A 166 -22.74 15.26 5.62
N GLY A 167 -23.37 15.01 6.78
CA GLY A 167 -24.79 14.68 6.88
C GLY A 167 -25.15 13.35 6.21
N LEU A 168 -24.20 12.40 6.14
CA LEU A 168 -24.39 11.10 5.50
C LEU A 168 -24.43 9.98 6.54
N SER A 169 -25.34 9.02 6.33
CA SER A 169 -25.23 7.72 7.00
C SER A 169 -24.09 6.91 6.40
N ALA A 170 -23.55 5.96 7.16
CA ALA A 170 -22.51 5.04 6.68
C ALA A 170 -22.94 4.32 5.40
N ASP A 171 -24.14 3.74 5.36
CA ASP A 171 -24.62 3.02 4.16
C ASP A 171 -24.76 3.93 2.95
N ARG A 172 -25.23 5.17 3.14
CA ARG A 172 -25.35 6.13 2.04
C ARG A 172 -23.98 6.55 1.53
N ALA A 173 -23.02 6.78 2.42
CA ALA A 173 -21.66 7.13 2.05
C ALA A 173 -20.96 5.98 1.31
N TRP A 174 -21.13 4.75 1.78
CA TRP A 174 -20.60 3.55 1.11
C TRP A 174 -21.18 3.37 -0.29
N ALA A 175 -22.50 3.45 -0.46
CA ALA A 175 -23.13 3.33 -1.77
C ALA A 175 -22.71 4.46 -2.74
N LEU A 176 -22.57 5.69 -2.21
CA LEU A 176 -22.11 6.84 -2.98
C LEU A 176 -20.64 6.69 -3.41
N ALA A 177 -19.77 6.23 -2.50
CA ALA A 177 -18.36 5.99 -2.78
C ALA A 177 -18.18 4.84 -3.77
N GLU A 178 -18.93 3.74 -3.64
CA GLU A 178 -18.91 2.61 -4.56
C GLU A 178 -19.27 3.05 -5.99
N ALA A 179 -20.36 3.82 -6.14
CA ALA A 179 -20.79 4.32 -7.44
C ALA A 179 -19.74 5.24 -8.08
N GLN A 180 -19.14 6.15 -7.29
CA GLN A 180 -18.11 7.07 -7.78
C GLN A 180 -16.81 6.36 -8.15
N THR A 181 -16.34 5.43 -7.31
CA THR A 181 -15.18 4.60 -7.61
C THR A 181 -15.42 3.78 -8.87
N ARG A 182 -16.56 3.08 -9.00
CA ARG A 182 -16.87 2.29 -10.21
C ARG A 182 -16.89 3.14 -11.48
N ALA A 183 -17.32 4.41 -11.40
CA ALA A 183 -17.40 5.30 -12.55
C ALA A 183 -16.04 5.70 -13.15
N ILE A 184 -14.97 5.66 -12.35
CA ILE A 184 -13.60 6.01 -12.80
C ILE A 184 -12.74 4.79 -13.12
N LEU A 185 -13.16 3.60 -12.71
CA LEU A 185 -12.40 2.38 -12.93
C LEU A 185 -12.54 1.85 -14.36
N PRO A 186 -11.49 1.22 -14.91
CA PRO A 186 -11.59 0.55 -16.18
C PRO A 186 -12.53 -0.68 -16.08
N PRO A 187 -13.10 -1.14 -17.20
CA PRO A 187 -13.90 -2.35 -17.20
C PRO A 187 -13.06 -3.59 -16.85
N LEU A 188 -13.71 -4.57 -16.22
CA LEU A 188 -13.11 -5.89 -15.97
C LEU A 188 -12.68 -6.56 -17.29
N PRO A 189 -11.62 -7.38 -17.27
CA PRO A 189 -11.12 -8.00 -18.48
C PRO A 189 -12.12 -9.03 -19.00
N LYS A 190 -12.25 -9.12 -20.32
CA LYS A 190 -13.12 -10.12 -20.94
C LYS A 190 -12.49 -11.51 -20.79
N PRO A 191 -13.28 -12.60 -20.59
CA PRO A 191 -12.74 -13.96 -20.47
C PRO A 191 -11.81 -14.38 -21.62
N ALA A 192 -12.12 -13.95 -22.85
CA ALA A 192 -11.29 -14.27 -24.01
C ALA A 192 -9.90 -13.59 -24.00
N ALA A 193 -9.77 -12.42 -23.36
CA ALA A 193 -8.48 -11.74 -23.22
C ALA A 193 -7.56 -12.50 -22.26
N LEU A 194 -8.12 -12.95 -21.13
CA LEU A 194 -7.38 -13.70 -20.10
C LEU A 194 -6.86 -15.05 -20.57
N ARG A 195 -7.37 -15.61 -21.67
CA ARG A 195 -6.85 -16.84 -22.28
C ARG A 195 -5.59 -16.62 -23.10
N LYS A 196 -5.33 -15.38 -23.52
CA LYS A 196 -4.18 -15.04 -24.38
C LYS A 196 -2.99 -14.58 -23.55
N ALA A 197 -3.24 -13.74 -22.56
CA ALA A 197 -2.21 -13.17 -21.70
C ALA A 197 -2.86 -12.63 -20.41
N ALA A 198 -2.01 -12.35 -19.41
CA ALA A 198 -2.40 -11.49 -18.31
C ALA A 198 -2.71 -10.08 -18.83
N VAL A 199 -3.69 -9.43 -18.22
CA VAL A 199 -4.06 -8.04 -18.51
C VAL A 199 -3.50 -7.16 -17.40
N SER A 200 -2.82 -6.09 -17.81
CA SER A 200 -2.43 -4.98 -16.94
C SER A 200 -3.20 -3.71 -17.35
N TYR A 201 -3.32 -2.80 -16.40
CA TYR A 201 -3.95 -1.50 -16.60
C TYR A 201 -2.91 -0.42 -16.29
N PRO A 202 -2.11 0.03 -17.27
CA PRO A 202 -1.12 1.06 -17.00
C PRO A 202 -1.80 2.40 -16.70
N GLU A 203 -1.19 3.20 -15.81
CA GLU A 203 -1.50 4.62 -15.60
C GLU A 203 -2.92 4.96 -15.09
N GLN A 204 -3.65 3.97 -14.57
CA GLN A 204 -4.95 4.21 -13.95
C GLN A 204 -4.80 4.32 -12.43
N HIS A 205 -5.38 5.37 -11.86
CA HIS A 205 -5.49 5.50 -10.42
C HIS A 205 -6.56 4.53 -9.88
N TYR A 206 -6.43 4.14 -8.60
CA TYR A 206 -7.42 3.32 -7.89
C TYR A 206 -7.64 1.89 -8.42
N LEU A 207 -6.76 1.35 -9.25
CA LEU A 207 -6.93 0.00 -9.83
C LEU A 207 -7.15 -1.10 -8.81
N ALA A 208 -6.51 -1.01 -7.65
CA ALA A 208 -6.76 -1.93 -6.54
C ALA A 208 -8.25 -2.00 -6.18
N SER A 209 -8.99 -0.91 -6.37
CA SER A 209 -10.43 -0.81 -6.11
C SER A 209 -11.29 -1.61 -7.10
N LEU A 210 -10.73 -2.13 -8.20
CA LEU A 210 -11.40 -3.13 -9.03
C LEU A 210 -11.83 -4.34 -8.20
N LEU A 211 -11.06 -4.72 -7.17
CA LEU A 211 -11.31 -5.89 -6.33
C LEU A 211 -12.64 -5.79 -5.54
N ILE A 212 -13.20 -4.59 -5.39
CA ILE A 212 -14.38 -4.32 -4.56
C ILE A 212 -15.68 -4.80 -5.23
N ASP A 213 -15.72 -4.87 -6.57
CA ASP A 213 -16.90 -5.33 -7.31
C ASP A 213 -17.02 -6.88 -7.31
N LEU A 214 -17.19 -7.45 -6.11
CA LEU A 214 -17.26 -8.90 -5.90
C LEU A 214 -18.29 -9.58 -6.81
N PRO A 215 -19.52 -9.04 -7.03
CA PRO A 215 -20.48 -9.66 -7.93
C PRO A 215 -20.03 -9.69 -9.40
N ALA A 216 -19.29 -8.68 -9.87
CA ALA A 216 -18.73 -8.69 -11.22
C ALA A 216 -17.60 -9.72 -11.35
N TRP A 217 -16.76 -9.84 -10.33
CA TRP A 217 -15.69 -10.85 -10.28
C TRP A 217 -16.20 -12.27 -10.18
N GLU A 218 -17.28 -12.51 -9.43
CA GLU A 218 -17.93 -13.82 -9.36
C GLU A 218 -18.40 -14.28 -10.74
N LYS A 219 -19.06 -13.39 -11.50
CA LYS A 219 -19.50 -13.66 -12.88
C LYS A 219 -18.32 -13.95 -13.82
N LEU A 220 -17.19 -13.26 -13.63
CA LEU A 220 -15.99 -13.48 -14.44
C LEU A 220 -15.31 -14.81 -14.07
N ALA A 221 -15.12 -15.08 -12.78
CA ALA A 221 -14.53 -16.30 -12.25
C ALA A 221 -15.31 -17.54 -12.70
N ALA A 222 -16.64 -17.49 -12.71
CA ALA A 222 -17.49 -18.58 -13.21
C ALA A 222 -17.24 -18.92 -14.70
N ARG A 223 -16.78 -17.96 -15.51
CA ARG A 223 -16.48 -18.15 -16.94
C ARG A 223 -15.04 -18.53 -17.24
N VAL A 224 -14.12 -18.08 -16.39
CA VAL A 224 -12.67 -18.31 -16.55
C VAL A 224 -12.26 -19.62 -15.89
N GLY A 225 -12.82 -19.93 -14.72
CA GLY A 225 -12.50 -21.11 -13.93
C GLY A 225 -11.51 -20.83 -12.80
N PRO A 226 -11.05 -21.89 -12.10
CA PRO A 226 -10.30 -21.76 -10.86
C PRO A 226 -8.90 -21.15 -11.05
N THR A 227 -8.35 -21.17 -12.27
CA THR A 227 -7.02 -20.65 -12.57
C THR A 227 -6.95 -19.12 -12.65
N LEU A 228 -8.09 -18.41 -12.55
CA LEU A 228 -8.09 -16.96 -12.43
C LEU A 228 -7.24 -16.53 -11.23
N PHE A 229 -6.35 -15.58 -11.44
CA PHE A 229 -5.63 -14.91 -10.37
C PHE A 229 -5.71 -13.39 -10.50
N MET A 230 -5.47 -12.71 -9.39
CA MET A 230 -5.21 -11.29 -9.35
C MET A 230 -4.08 -10.96 -8.38
N THR A 231 -3.29 -9.93 -8.70
CA THR A 231 -2.34 -9.29 -7.79
C THR A 231 -2.77 -7.85 -7.53
N VAL A 232 -2.46 -7.33 -6.36
CA VAL A 232 -2.78 -5.94 -5.96
C VAL A 232 -1.59 -5.37 -5.22
N VAL A 233 -0.51 -5.17 -5.96
CA VAL A 233 0.77 -4.76 -5.39
C VAL A 233 0.72 -3.28 -4.99
N ALA A 234 0.11 -2.43 -5.81
CA ALA A 234 -0.04 -1.00 -5.54
C ALA A 234 -1.38 -0.48 -6.07
N ASP A 235 -1.75 0.74 -5.67
CA ASP A 235 -3.01 1.40 -6.09
C ASP A 235 -3.13 1.53 -7.63
N HIS A 236 -2.02 1.42 -8.37
CA HIS A 236 -1.93 1.52 -9.83
C HIS A 236 -1.32 0.27 -10.51
N ILE A 237 -1.07 -0.81 -9.76
CA ILE A 237 -0.46 -2.04 -10.28
C ILE A 237 -1.35 -3.22 -9.91
N VAL A 238 -2.15 -3.64 -10.88
CA VAL A 238 -3.01 -4.82 -10.81
C VAL A 238 -2.78 -5.69 -12.03
N PHE A 239 -2.46 -6.96 -11.80
CA PHE A 239 -2.38 -7.97 -12.85
C PHE A 239 -3.51 -8.97 -12.69
N VAL A 240 -4.20 -9.26 -13.78
CA VAL A 240 -5.28 -10.26 -13.82
C VAL A 240 -4.94 -11.27 -14.90
N GLY A 241 -4.97 -12.55 -14.56
CA GLY A 241 -4.58 -13.58 -15.52
C GLY A 241 -5.10 -14.96 -15.17
N GLN A 242 -4.58 -15.95 -15.89
CA GLN A 242 -4.77 -17.36 -15.56
C GLN A 242 -3.42 -18.01 -15.31
N VAL A 243 -3.32 -18.72 -14.19
CA VAL A 243 -2.17 -19.56 -13.88
C VAL A 243 -2.70 -20.82 -13.19
N PRO A 244 -2.37 -22.03 -13.66
CA PRO A 244 -2.72 -23.26 -12.96
C PRO A 244 -1.90 -23.39 -11.67
N ASP A 245 -2.34 -24.25 -10.76
CA ASP A 245 -1.55 -24.58 -9.58
C ASP A 245 -0.31 -25.39 -9.99
N GLY A 246 0.82 -25.17 -9.30
CA GLY A 246 2.10 -25.80 -9.61
C GLY A 246 3.27 -24.80 -9.60
N PRO A 247 4.45 -25.18 -10.12
CA PRO A 247 5.67 -24.37 -10.01
C PRO A 247 5.53 -22.94 -10.52
N ALA A 248 4.82 -22.73 -11.63
CA ALA A 248 4.60 -21.40 -12.19
C ALA A 248 3.79 -20.46 -11.27
N LEU A 249 2.88 -21.01 -10.46
CA LEU A 249 2.17 -20.23 -9.44
C LEU A 249 3.12 -19.81 -8.32
N GLU A 250 4.01 -20.70 -7.88
CA GLU A 250 5.00 -20.40 -6.82
C GLU A 250 6.00 -19.34 -7.26
N ASP A 251 6.52 -19.45 -8.49
CA ASP A 251 7.40 -18.43 -9.07
C ASP A 251 6.70 -17.07 -9.12
N LEU A 252 5.42 -17.06 -9.50
CA LEU A 252 4.63 -15.84 -9.56
C LEU A 252 4.34 -15.26 -8.16
N LYS A 253 4.07 -16.08 -7.15
CA LYS A 253 3.94 -15.63 -5.75
C LYS A 253 5.20 -14.91 -5.29
N GLN A 254 6.37 -15.49 -5.55
CA GLN A 254 7.64 -14.84 -5.19
C GLN A 254 7.84 -13.52 -5.93
N ALA A 255 7.53 -13.47 -7.24
CA ALA A 255 7.61 -12.24 -8.01
C ALA A 255 6.70 -11.13 -7.45
N VAL A 256 5.52 -11.46 -6.93
CA VAL A 256 4.61 -10.50 -6.28
C VAL A 256 5.18 -9.97 -4.97
N VAL A 257 5.81 -10.82 -4.17
CA VAL A 257 6.51 -10.41 -2.95
C VAL A 257 7.64 -9.44 -3.27
N ASP A 258 8.45 -9.75 -4.29
CA ASP A 258 9.58 -8.93 -4.70
C ASP A 258 9.11 -7.58 -5.27
N ASP A 259 8.06 -7.59 -6.10
CA ASP A 259 7.46 -6.37 -6.65
C ASP A 259 6.89 -5.49 -5.53
N CYS A 260 6.15 -6.08 -4.57
CA CYS A 260 5.66 -5.39 -3.38
C CYS A 260 6.78 -4.73 -2.57
N ALA A 261 7.89 -5.43 -2.35
CA ALA A 261 9.04 -4.88 -1.64
C ALA A 261 9.72 -3.72 -2.38
N ALA A 262 9.56 -3.62 -3.70
CA ALA A 262 10.09 -2.53 -4.52
C ALA A 262 9.16 -1.31 -4.59
N GLN A 263 7.88 -1.46 -4.27
CA GLN A 263 6.92 -0.35 -4.31
C GLN A 263 7.12 0.63 -3.16
N GLU A 264 6.91 1.92 -3.43
CA GLU A 264 6.82 2.93 -2.38
C GLU A 264 5.72 2.57 -1.40
N ARG A 265 4.51 2.30 -1.88
CA ARG A 265 3.34 1.93 -1.07
C ARG A 265 2.76 0.61 -1.55
N CYS A 266 3.27 -0.49 -1.03
CA CYS A 266 2.65 -1.79 -1.26
C CYS A 266 1.28 -1.89 -0.57
N ILE A 267 0.31 -2.51 -1.25
CA ILE A 267 -0.99 -2.87 -0.69
C ILE A 267 -0.97 -4.30 -0.17
N SER A 268 -0.52 -5.27 -0.96
CA SER A 268 -0.41 -6.67 -0.53
C SER A 268 0.71 -7.42 -1.26
N PRO A 269 1.49 -8.24 -0.54
CA PRO A 269 2.50 -9.13 -1.12
C PRO A 269 1.91 -10.45 -1.64
N HIS A 270 0.58 -10.62 -1.64
CA HIS A 270 -0.07 -11.89 -1.96
C HIS A 270 -0.64 -11.96 -3.38
N LEU A 271 -0.68 -13.18 -3.90
CA LEU A 271 -1.44 -13.53 -5.09
C LEU A 271 -2.79 -14.11 -4.68
N TYR A 272 -3.86 -13.66 -5.33
CA TYR A 272 -5.23 -13.99 -4.96
C TYR A 272 -5.94 -14.86 -6.00
N ARG A 273 -6.79 -15.76 -5.51
CA ARG A 273 -7.82 -16.47 -6.28
C ARG A 273 -9.18 -15.90 -5.92
N PHE A 274 -10.14 -15.96 -6.84
CA PHE A 274 -11.54 -15.66 -6.50
C PHE A 274 -12.29 -16.96 -6.16
N ARG A 275 -12.82 -17.09 -4.95
CA ARG A 275 -13.53 -18.28 -4.44
C ARG A 275 -14.67 -17.86 -3.54
N ASP A 276 -15.83 -18.51 -3.66
CA ASP A 276 -16.98 -18.33 -2.77
C ASP A 276 -17.35 -16.85 -2.56
N GLY A 277 -17.34 -16.07 -3.64
CA GLY A 277 -17.71 -14.65 -3.63
C GLY A 277 -16.65 -13.70 -3.05
N ARG A 278 -15.43 -14.16 -2.78
CA ARG A 278 -14.36 -13.34 -2.17
C ARG A 278 -12.96 -13.64 -2.74
N TRP A 279 -12.01 -12.75 -2.44
CA TRP A 279 -10.59 -12.98 -2.74
C TRP A 279 -9.95 -13.86 -1.66
N VAL A 280 -9.31 -14.95 -2.05
CA VAL A 280 -8.57 -15.83 -1.14
C VAL A 280 -7.11 -15.89 -1.54
N ILE A 281 -6.21 -15.92 -0.57
CA ILE A 281 -4.77 -16.04 -0.85
C ILE A 281 -4.55 -17.39 -1.53
N ALA A 282 -3.85 -17.38 -2.67
CA ALA A 282 -3.50 -18.59 -3.38
C ALA A 282 -2.54 -19.43 -2.51
N LYS A 283 -2.95 -20.65 -2.21
CA LYS A 283 -2.13 -21.62 -1.48
C LYS A 283 -1.20 -22.37 -2.39
#